data_AF-A0A5C8C057-F1
#
_entry.id   AF-A0A5C8C057-F1
#
_cell.length_a   1.000
_cell.length_b   1.000
_cell.length_c   1.000
_cell.angle_alpha   90.00
_cell.angle_beta   90.00
_cell.angle_gamma   90.00
#
_symmetry.space_group_name_H-M   'P 1'
#
loop_
_entity.id
_entity.type
_entity.pdbx_description
1 polymer ?
#
loop_
_entity_poly.entity_id
_entity_poly.type
_entity_poly.pdbx_seq_one_letter_code
_entity_poly.pdbx_strand_id
1 'polypeptide(L)' 'VYIEDRTIDVHIRRLRKVLEPFSADRYVQTVRGTGYRFSTRIDTAVG' A
#
# COMPACT_ATOMS: atom_id res chain seq x y z
N VAL A 1 -12.84 -5.36 -16.35
CA VAL A 1 -12.61 -4.10 -15.59
C VAL A 1 -11.19 -3.68 -15.87
N TYR A 2 -10.98 -2.70 -16.74
CA TYR A 2 -9.65 -2.10 -16.92
C TYR A 2 -9.37 -1.20 -15.72
N ILE A 3 -8.28 -1.46 -15.01
CA ILE A 3 -7.90 -0.72 -13.81
C ILE A 3 -6.80 0.25 -14.23
N GLU A 4 -7.14 1.53 -14.37
CA GLU A 4 -6.14 2.60 -14.55
C GLU A 4 -5.31 2.78 -13.27
N ASP A 5 -4.08 3.28 -13.38
CA ASP A 5 -3.20 3.52 -12.23
C ASP A 5 -3.85 4.42 -11.16
N ARG A 6 -4.68 5.38 -11.57
CA ARG A 6 -5.47 6.23 -10.66
C ARG A 6 -6.55 5.45 -9.91
N THR A 7 -7.07 4.38 -10.49
CA THR A 7 -7.99 3.45 -9.86
C THR A 7 -7.24 2.54 -8.87
N ILE A 8 -5.99 2.16 -9.17
CA ILE A 8 -5.11 1.44 -8.23
C ILE A 8 -4.88 2.28 -6.96
N ASP A 9 -4.57 3.57 -7.10
CA ASP A 9 -4.39 4.47 -5.95
C ASP A 9 -5.62 4.48 -5.02
N VAL A 10 -6.82 4.52 -5.61
CA VAL A 10 -8.09 4.49 -4.85
C VAL A 10 -8.25 3.15 -4.12
N HIS A 11 -7.96 2.03 -4.79
CA HIS A 11 -8.04 0.71 -4.18
C HIS A 11 -7.04 0.54 -3.04
N ILE A 12 -5.80 1.00 -3.21
CA ILE A 12 -4.78 0.93 -2.17
C ILE A 12 -5.15 1.82 -0.98
N ARG A 13 -5.68 3.02 -1.21
CA ARG A 13 -6.18 3.89 -0.14
C ARG A 13 -7.32 3.23 0.64
N ARG A 14 -8.29 2.62 -0.06
CA ARG A 14 -9.41 1.92 0.57
C ARG A 14 -8.93 0.68 1.35
N LEU A 15 -8.02 -0.10 0.77
CA LEU A 15 -7.42 -1.26 1.42
C LEU A 15 -6.71 -0.87 2.71
N ARG A 16 -5.86 0.16 2.69
CA ARG A 16 -5.18 0.65 3.90
C ARG A 16 -6.17 1.06 5.00
N LYS A 17 -7.26 1.76 4.66
CA LYS A 17 -8.32 2.11 5.62
C LYS A 17 -8.99 0.88 6.26
N VAL A 18 -9.18 -0.20 5.50
CA VAL A 18 -9.77 -1.45 6.03
C VAL A 18 -8.77 -2.18 6.96
N LEU A 19 -7.47 -2.03 6.71
CA LEU A 19 -6.41 -2.68 7.47
C LEU A 19 -5.98 -1.90 8.72
N GLU A 20 -6.26 -0.60 8.78
CA GLU A 20 -5.90 0.29 9.88
C GLU A 20 -6.36 -0.20 11.27
N PRO A 21 -7.61 -0.71 11.46
CA PRO A 21 -8.04 -1.26 12.75
C PRO A 21 -7.22 -2.45 13.24
N PHE A 22 -6.52 -3.12 12.32
CA PHE A 22 -5.67 -4.27 12.61
C PHE A 22 -4.18 -3.90 12.64
N SER A 23 -3.84 -2.61 12.53
CA SER A 23 -2.46 -2.11 12.38
C SER A 23 -1.67 -2.78 11.24
N ALA A 24 -2.39 -3.24 10.21
CA ALA A 24 -1.84 -4.03 9.10
C ALA A 24 -1.64 -3.21 7.82
N ASP A 25 -2.11 -1.96 7.80
CA ASP A 25 -1.97 -1.02 6.68
C ASP A 25 -0.50 -0.78 6.29
N ARG A 26 0.40 -0.80 7.28
CA ARG A 26 1.85 -0.68 7.14
C ARG A 26 2.52 -1.76 6.29
N TYR A 27 1.87 -2.91 6.11
CA TYR A 27 2.40 -3.99 5.27
C TYR A 27 2.19 -3.71 3.77
N VAL A 28 1.30 -2.79 3.41
CA VAL A 28 1.15 -2.30 2.04
C VAL A 28 2.07 -1.09 1.85
N GLN A 29 3.16 -1.27 1.13
CA GLN A 29 4.23 -0.29 0.96
C GLN A 29 4.19 0.37 -0.41
N THR A 30 4.59 1.64 -0.47
CA THR A 30 4.75 2.37 -1.73
C THR A 30 6.19 2.21 -2.22
N VAL A 31 6.35 1.72 -3.45
CA VAL A 31 7.65 1.61 -4.15
C VAL A 31 7.68 2.69 -5.24
N ARG A 32 8.50 3.73 -5.03
CA ARG A 32 8.59 4.87 -5.95
C ARG A 32 8.97 4.38 -7.35
N GLY A 33 8.19 4.78 -8.36
CA GLY A 33 8.42 4.42 -9.76
C GLY A 33 7.97 3.00 -10.15
N THR A 34 7.40 2.23 -9.23
CA THR A 34 6.89 0.86 -9.50
C THR A 34 5.43 0.68 -9.10
N GLY A 35 5.01 1.26 -7.97
CA GLY A 35 3.63 1.14 -7.47
C GLY A 35 3.61 0.67 -6.02
N TYR A 36 2.89 -0.42 -5.73
CA TYR A 36 2.64 -0.88 -4.37
C TYR A 36 3.06 -2.34 -4.18
N ARG A 37 3.56 -2.70 -2.99
CA ARG A 37 3.89 -4.08 -2.63
C ARG A 37 3.33 -4.45 -1.27
N PHE A 38 3.08 -5.75 -1.08
CA PHE A 38 2.91 -6.31 0.25
C PHE A 38 4.25 -6.80 0.79
N SER A 39 4.59 -6.47 2.03
CA SER A 39 5.83 -6.88 2.68
C SER A 39 5.62 -7.11 4.17
N THR A 40 6.18 -8.18 4.72
CA THR A 40 6.23 -8.44 6.17
C THR A 40 7.33 -7.66 6.88
N ARG A 41 8.30 -7.12 6.12
CA ARG A 41 9.33 -6.21 6.64
C ARG A 41 8.80 -4.79 6.59
N ILE A 42 8.66 -4.13 7.74
CA ILE A 42 8.39 -2.69 7.81
C ILE A 42 9.66 -1.98 7.33
N ASP A 43 9.55 -1.17 6.29
CA ASP A 43 10.71 -0.47 5.73
C ASP A 43 11.25 0.48 6.79
N THR A 44 12.38 0.14 7.39
CA THR A 44 13.04 0.94 8.43
C THR A 44 13.97 1.91 7.71
N ALA A 45 13.41 2.76 6.85
CA ALA A 45 14.17 3.82 6.20
C ALA A 45 14.31 5.00 7.18
N VAL A 46 15.08 4.77 8.24
CA VAL A 46 15.78 5.80 9.01
C VAL A 46 17.23 5.35 9.07
N GLY A 47 18.06 6.01 8.25
CA GLY A 47 19.45 5.71 7.95
C GLY A 47 19.81 6.33 6.62
#